data_AF-A0A8T2Q267-F1
#
_entry.id   AF-A0A8T2Q267-F1
#
_cell.length_a   1.000
_cell.length_b   1.000
_cell.length_c   1.000
_cell.angle_alpha   90.00
_cell.angle_beta   90.00
_cell.angle_gamma   90.00
#
_symmetry.space_group_name_H-M   'P 1'
#
loop_
_entity.id
_entity.type
_entity.pdbx_description
1 polymer ?
#
loop_
_entity_poly.entity_id
_entity_poly.type
_entity_poly.pdbx_seq_one_letter_code
_entity_poly.pdbx_strand_id
1 'polypeptide(L)'
;MFMRPESERRPETGDKSVGSVMRFDGVGLETVNSRLAMVGITWALIAEVVTGKSMIEQVTKGNGFLWFLLVAPVFIWATFVPIFGQSESPDSRKVGPFNAKAERWNGRAAMIGFVSLIVVEQFLLKGAPLLGFLHH
;
A
#
# COMPACT_ATOMS: atom_id res chain seq x y z
N MET A 1 -16.50 -0.39 -20.12
CA MET A 1 -15.10 -0.01 -19.85
C MET A 1 -14.31 -1.29 -19.75
N PHE A 2 -13.67 -1.72 -20.83
CA PHE A 2 -12.92 -2.99 -20.85
C PHE A 2 -11.57 -2.76 -20.17
N MET A 3 -11.28 -3.53 -19.12
CA MET A 3 -9.96 -3.55 -18.48
C MET A 3 -8.90 -3.87 -19.53
N ARG A 4 -7.84 -3.05 -19.61
CA ARG A 4 -6.70 -3.35 -20.49
C ARG A 4 -6.04 -4.68 -20.08
N PRO A 5 -5.64 -5.57 -21.01
CA PRO A 5 -4.99 -6.84 -20.66
C PRO A 5 -3.73 -6.62 -19.82
N GLU A 6 -3.45 -7.57 -18.91
CA GLU A 6 -2.35 -7.45 -17.93
C GLU A 6 -0.97 -7.25 -18.59
N SER A 7 -0.84 -7.72 -19.84
CA SER A 7 0.37 -7.54 -20.66
C SER A 7 0.68 -6.09 -21.00
N GLU A 8 -0.32 -5.19 -20.99
CA GLU A 8 -0.23 -3.81 -21.47
C GLU A 8 -0.35 -2.79 -20.30
N ARG A 9 -0.60 -3.28 -19.09
CA ARG A 9 -0.39 -2.57 -17.80
C ARG A 9 0.96 -2.92 -17.19
N ARG A 10 1.90 -3.23 -18.04
CA ARG A 10 3.26 -3.56 -17.67
C ARG A 10 4.11 -2.33 -18.01
N PRO A 11 4.96 -1.85 -17.09
CA PRO A 11 5.83 -0.71 -17.38
C PRO A 11 6.75 -0.96 -18.59
N GLU A 12 6.92 -2.23 -18.98
CA GLU A 12 7.65 -2.69 -20.17
C GLU A 12 6.87 -2.62 -21.51
N THR A 13 5.54 -2.77 -21.52
CA THR A 13 4.73 -2.86 -22.76
C THR A 13 3.73 -1.71 -22.93
N GLY A 14 3.49 -0.93 -21.88
CA GLY A 14 2.53 0.18 -21.87
C GLY A 14 3.19 1.54 -22.11
N ASP A 15 2.38 2.51 -22.57
CA ASP A 15 2.80 3.91 -22.72
C ASP A 15 3.26 4.48 -21.36
N LYS A 16 4.52 4.91 -21.29
CA LYS A 16 5.22 5.46 -20.12
C LYS A 16 4.94 6.95 -19.88
N SER A 17 4.09 7.57 -20.70
CA SER A 17 3.59 8.91 -20.43
C SER A 17 3.08 9.02 -18.99
N VAL A 18 3.45 10.09 -18.29
CA VAL A 18 2.98 10.38 -16.91
C VAL A 18 1.45 10.29 -16.83
N GLY A 19 0.77 10.74 -17.88
CA GLY A 19 -0.68 10.69 -17.98
C GLY A 19 -1.28 9.30 -18.27
N SER A 20 -0.49 8.32 -18.72
CA SER A 20 -0.90 6.92 -18.87
C SER A 20 -0.63 6.12 -17.58
N VAL A 21 0.53 6.36 -16.97
CA VAL A 21 0.98 5.71 -15.72
C VAL A 21 0.11 6.08 -14.51
N MET A 22 -0.36 7.33 -14.46
CA MET A 22 -1.18 7.87 -13.35
C MET A 22 -2.69 7.69 -13.52
N ARG A 23 -3.15 7.00 -14.57
CA ARG A 23 -4.58 6.66 -14.71
C ARG A 23 -4.97 5.67 -13.64
N PHE A 24 -6.26 5.63 -13.31
CA PHE A 24 -6.82 4.63 -12.39
C PHE A 24 -6.58 3.18 -12.84
N ASP A 25 -6.39 2.93 -14.15
CA ASP A 25 -6.01 1.62 -14.72
C ASP A 25 -4.51 1.51 -15.03
N GLY A 26 -3.72 2.52 -14.64
CA GLY A 26 -2.29 2.62 -14.87
C GLY A 26 -1.48 1.91 -13.79
N VAL A 27 -0.32 1.40 -14.19
CA VAL A 27 0.59 0.62 -13.33
C VAL A 27 1.08 1.44 -12.14
N GLY A 28 1.32 2.73 -12.33
CA GLY A 28 1.91 3.59 -11.32
C GLY A 28 0.98 3.77 -10.14
N LEU A 29 -0.30 4.06 -10.40
CA LEU A 29 -1.27 4.28 -9.34
C LEU A 29 -1.55 3.00 -8.54
N GLU A 30 -1.73 1.85 -9.21
CA GLU A 30 -1.92 0.55 -8.53
C GLU A 30 -0.71 0.16 -7.67
N THR A 31 0.52 0.38 -8.17
CA THR A 31 1.75 0.01 -7.46
C THR A 31 2.03 0.93 -6.27
N VAL A 32 1.79 2.24 -6.40
CA VAL A 32 1.94 3.18 -5.28
C VAL A 32 0.93 2.84 -4.18
N ASN A 33 -0.35 2.69 -4.52
CA ASN A 33 -1.38 2.38 -3.54
C ASN A 33 -1.15 1.04 -2.86
N SER A 34 -0.62 0.04 -3.60
CA SER A 34 -0.42 -1.30 -3.05
C SER A 34 0.70 -1.32 -2.02
N ARG A 35 1.83 -0.68 -2.32
CA ARG A 35 2.96 -0.54 -1.41
C ARG A 35 2.59 0.30 -0.19
N LEU A 36 1.85 1.40 -0.38
CA LEU A 36 1.32 2.19 0.73
C LEU A 36 0.38 1.36 1.62
N ALA A 37 -0.49 0.54 1.05
CA ALA A 37 -1.37 -0.34 1.83
C ALA A 37 -0.59 -1.41 2.62
N MET A 38 0.43 -2.02 2.01
CA MET A 38 1.31 -2.97 2.71
C MET A 38 2.01 -2.33 3.91
N VAL A 39 2.62 -1.15 3.71
CA VAL A 39 3.27 -0.38 4.77
C VAL A 39 2.26 0.08 5.82
N GLY A 40 1.08 0.54 5.38
CA GLY A 40 0.00 1.02 6.24
C GLY A 40 -0.53 -0.04 7.20
N ILE A 41 -0.84 -1.25 6.71
CA ILE A 41 -1.24 -2.37 7.59
C ILE A 41 -0.12 -2.72 8.56
N THR A 42 1.11 -2.85 8.05
CA THR A 42 2.25 -3.26 8.87
C THR A 42 2.47 -2.26 10.01
N TRP A 43 2.40 -0.97 9.69
CA TRP A 43 2.51 0.10 10.68
C TRP A 43 1.33 0.10 11.67
N ALA A 44 0.10 -0.06 11.19
CA ALA A 44 -1.09 -0.12 12.05
C ALA A 44 -0.96 -1.22 13.12
N LEU A 45 -0.59 -2.43 12.70
CA LEU A 45 -0.41 -3.56 13.61
C LEU A 45 0.74 -3.32 14.60
N ILE A 46 1.90 -2.84 14.13
CA ILE A 46 3.04 -2.53 15.01
C ILE A 46 2.65 -1.46 16.03
N ALA A 47 2.00 -0.40 15.57
CA ALA A 47 1.68 0.73 16.43
C ALA A 47 0.60 0.36 17.45
N GLU A 48 -0.38 -0.48 17.09
CA GLU A 48 -1.31 -1.08 18.06
C GLU A 48 -0.57 -1.92 19.11
N VAL A 49 0.38 -2.77 18.71
CA VAL A 49 1.18 -3.59 19.65
C VAL A 49 2.05 -2.73 20.57
N VAL A 50 2.59 -1.63 20.09
CA VAL A 50 3.47 -0.76 20.90
C VAL A 50 2.68 0.18 21.80
N THR A 51 1.59 0.76 21.31
CA THR A 51 0.88 1.85 21.99
C THR A 51 -0.42 1.44 22.67
N GLY A 52 -0.97 0.28 22.31
CA GLY A 52 -2.27 -0.19 22.79
C GLY A 52 -3.46 0.64 22.30
N LYS A 53 -3.26 1.54 21.32
CA LYS A 53 -4.32 2.41 20.75
C LYS A 53 -4.67 1.98 19.34
N SER A 54 -5.95 2.09 18.97
CA SER A 54 -6.43 1.75 17.62
C SER A 54 -5.77 2.62 16.54
N MET A 55 -5.69 2.09 15.33
CA MET A 55 -5.09 2.81 14.21
C MET A 55 -5.79 4.16 13.99
N ILE A 56 -7.12 4.17 14.03
CA ILE A 56 -7.91 5.40 13.86
C ILE A 56 -7.66 6.40 14.99
N GLU A 57 -7.49 5.97 16.23
CA GLU A 57 -7.19 6.86 17.34
C GLU A 57 -5.81 7.51 17.21
N GLN A 58 -4.80 6.76 16.77
CA GLN A 58 -3.46 7.29 16.55
C GLN A 58 -3.41 8.32 15.41
N VAL A 59 -4.23 8.12 14.37
CA VAL A 59 -4.33 9.05 13.24
C VAL A 59 -5.13 10.30 13.61
N THR A 60 -6.23 10.16 14.35
CA THR A 60 -7.14 11.29 14.64
C THR A 60 -6.74 12.12 15.86
N LYS A 61 -6.22 11.49 16.92
CA LYS A 61 -5.87 12.15 18.18
C LYS A 61 -4.38 12.19 18.47
N GLY A 62 -3.59 11.35 17.79
CA GLY A 62 -2.15 11.25 17.96
C GLY A 62 -1.36 12.04 16.92
N ASN A 63 -0.03 11.99 17.03
CA ASN A 63 0.89 12.53 16.03
C ASN A 63 0.98 11.65 14.76
N GLY A 64 0.16 10.60 14.64
CA GLY A 64 0.18 9.66 13.52
C GLY A 64 -0.09 10.35 12.18
N PHE A 65 -0.98 11.33 12.17
CA PHE A 65 -1.25 12.14 10.97
C PHE A 65 -0.04 12.96 10.52
N LEU A 66 0.69 13.58 11.45
CA LEU A 66 1.89 14.36 11.12
C LEU A 66 3.01 13.47 10.57
N TRP A 67 3.25 12.32 11.20
CA TRP A 67 4.22 11.34 10.69
C TRP A 67 3.83 10.79 9.33
N PHE A 68 2.54 10.54 9.09
CA PHE A 68 2.03 10.12 7.79
C PHE A 68 2.34 11.17 6.70
N LEU A 69 2.10 12.45 6.98
CA LEU A 69 2.38 13.54 6.02
C LEU A 69 3.87 13.70 5.70
N LEU A 70 4.76 13.40 6.65
CA LEU A 70 6.21 13.45 6.41
C LEU A 70 6.72 12.24 5.61
N VAL A 71 6.16 11.06 5.87
CA VAL A 71 6.63 9.80 5.30
C VAL A 71 6.03 9.52 3.91
N ALA A 72 4.75 9.86 3.70
CA ALA A 72 4.05 9.57 2.45
C ALA A 72 4.73 10.17 1.19
N PRO A 73 5.21 11.44 1.18
CA PRO A 73 5.94 11.98 0.04
C PRO A 73 7.18 11.17 -0.30
N VAL A 74 7.96 10.74 0.69
CA VAL A 74 9.18 9.95 0.48
C VAL A 74 8.86 8.64 -0.24
N PHE A 75 7.79 7.94 0.15
CA PHE A 75 7.36 6.70 -0.51
C PHE A 75 6.82 6.91 -1.92
N ILE A 76 6.08 8.01 -2.14
CA ILE A 76 5.60 8.40 -3.46
C ILE A 76 6.79 8.64 -4.40
N TRP A 77 7.76 9.46 -3.97
CA TRP A 77 8.99 9.73 -4.71
C TRP A 77 9.81 8.47 -4.95
N ALA A 78 10.02 7.64 -3.93
CA ALA A 78 10.76 6.39 -4.02
C ALA A 78 10.14 5.40 -5.00
N THR A 79 8.81 5.40 -5.15
CA THR A 79 8.10 4.53 -6.10
C THR A 79 8.20 5.05 -7.54
N PHE A 80 8.26 6.37 -7.73
CA PHE A 80 8.41 6.96 -9.06
C PHE A 80 9.81 6.78 -9.66
N VAL A 81 10.86 6.76 -8.83
CA VAL A 81 12.25 6.56 -9.29
C VAL A 81 12.42 5.33 -10.19
N PRO A 82 12.01 4.11 -9.80
CA PRO A 82 12.14 2.94 -10.67
C PRO A 82 11.17 2.95 -11.87
N ILE A 83 9.97 3.53 -11.74
CA ILE A 83 8.98 3.58 -12.82
C ILE A 83 9.47 4.40 -14.02
N PHE A 84 10.11 5.53 -13.75
CA PHE A 84 10.63 6.41 -14.81
C PHE A 84 12.12 6.17 -15.11
N GLY A 85 12.90 5.69 -14.15
CA GLY A 85 14.36 5.59 -14.25
C GLY A 85 14.90 4.22 -14.67
N GLN A 86 14.14 3.11 -14.50
CA GLN A 86 14.62 1.77 -14.84
C GLN A 86 13.58 1.03 -15.69
N SER A 87 13.87 0.90 -16.98
CA SER A 87 13.11 0.10 -17.95
C SER A 87 13.42 -1.39 -17.88
N GLU A 88 13.98 -1.89 -16.77
CA GLU A 88 14.20 -3.32 -16.59
C GLU A 88 13.07 -3.94 -15.77
N SER A 89 12.55 -5.04 -16.28
CA SER A 89 11.35 -5.67 -15.74
C SER A 89 11.56 -6.09 -14.28
N PRO A 90 10.62 -5.77 -13.37
CA PRO A 90 10.54 -6.42 -12.06
C PRO A 90 10.38 -7.95 -12.16
N ASP A 91 10.02 -8.48 -13.34
CA ASP A 91 9.89 -9.91 -13.64
C ASP A 91 11.25 -10.60 -13.88
N SER A 92 12.30 -9.84 -14.20
CA SER A 92 13.68 -10.33 -14.41
C SER A 92 14.42 -10.49 -13.08
N ARG A 93 14.02 -9.74 -12.05
CA ARG A 93 14.64 -9.72 -10.72
C ARG A 93 13.91 -10.70 -9.80
N LYS A 94 13.94 -11.99 -10.16
CA LYS A 94 13.47 -13.05 -9.26
C LYS A 94 14.54 -13.32 -8.22
N VAL A 95 14.26 -13.00 -6.97
CA VAL A 95 15.12 -13.35 -5.83
C VAL A 95 14.32 -14.33 -4.97
N GLY A 96 14.41 -15.62 -5.31
CA GLY A 96 13.70 -16.68 -4.59
C GLY A 96 12.16 -16.52 -4.62
N PRO A 97 11.45 -16.56 -3.47
CA PRO A 97 10.00 -16.43 -3.43
C PRO A 97 9.50 -15.02 -3.79
N PHE A 98 10.38 -14.02 -3.81
CA PHE A 98 10.05 -12.63 -4.14
C PHE A 98 9.99 -12.45 -5.67
N ASN A 99 8.75 -12.36 -6.17
CA ASN A 99 8.44 -12.19 -7.59
C ASN A 99 7.45 -11.03 -7.78
N ALA A 100 7.50 -10.34 -8.93
CA ALA A 100 6.60 -9.23 -9.24
C ALA A 100 5.11 -9.62 -9.17
N LYS A 101 4.77 -10.85 -9.57
CA LYS A 101 3.40 -11.38 -9.44
C LYS A 101 2.98 -11.49 -7.97
N ALA A 102 3.87 -11.96 -7.09
CA ALA A 102 3.59 -12.08 -5.66
C ALA A 102 3.41 -10.69 -5.02
N GLU A 103 4.25 -9.72 -5.38
CA GLU A 103 4.12 -8.33 -4.92
C GLU A 103 2.74 -7.74 -5.28
N ARG A 104 2.28 -7.92 -6.53
CA ARG A 104 0.95 -7.44 -6.97
C ARG A 104 -0.19 -8.09 -6.19
N TRP A 105 -0.14 -9.42 -6.03
CA TRP A 105 -1.18 -10.15 -5.30
C TRP A 105 -1.22 -9.78 -3.83
N ASN A 106 -0.06 -9.71 -3.17
CA ASN A 106 0.06 -9.24 -1.80
C ASN A 106 -0.43 -7.79 -1.68
N GLY A 107 -0.18 -6.97 -2.70
CA GLY A 107 -0.60 -5.59 -2.76
C GLY A 107 -2.12 -5.41 -2.76
N ARG A 108 -2.82 -6.19 -3.59
CA ARG A 108 -4.29 -6.19 -3.63
C ARG A 108 -4.89 -6.76 -2.34
N ALA A 109 -4.31 -7.83 -1.82
CA ALA A 109 -4.72 -8.39 -0.53
C ALA A 109 -4.54 -7.36 0.60
N ALA A 110 -3.44 -6.62 0.60
CA ALA A 110 -3.18 -5.55 1.55
C ALA A 110 -4.19 -4.39 1.43
N MET A 111 -4.53 -3.95 0.21
CA MET A 111 -5.56 -2.92 0.06
C MET A 111 -6.91 -3.34 0.66
N ILE A 112 -7.34 -4.58 0.40
CA ILE A 112 -8.59 -5.12 0.96
C ILE A 112 -8.46 -5.25 2.48
N GLY A 113 -7.36 -5.82 2.97
CA GLY A 113 -7.11 -5.98 4.40
C GLY A 113 -7.08 -4.66 5.15
N PHE A 114 -6.54 -3.59 4.55
CA PHE A 114 -6.48 -2.27 5.17
C PHE A 114 -7.88 -1.67 5.32
N VAL A 115 -8.71 -1.79 4.28
CA VAL A 115 -10.12 -1.37 4.34
C VAL A 115 -10.88 -2.21 5.36
N SER A 116 -10.68 -3.53 5.38
CA SER A 116 -11.30 -4.42 6.36
C SER A 116 -10.90 -4.06 7.78
N LEU A 117 -9.63 -3.72 8.04
CA LEU A 117 -9.15 -3.28 9.35
C LEU A 117 -9.89 -2.03 9.82
N ILE A 118 -10.02 -1.02 8.96
CA ILE A 118 -10.78 0.20 9.27
C ILE A 118 -12.24 -0.12 9.60
N VAL A 119 -12.87 -0.97 8.79
CA VAL A 119 -14.27 -1.36 9.01
C VAL A 119 -14.43 -2.12 10.33
N VAL A 120 -13.52 -3.04 10.64
CA VAL A 120 -13.56 -3.83 11.87
C VAL A 120 -13.37 -2.93 13.09
N GLU A 121 -12.36 -2.07 13.09
CA GLU A 121 -12.12 -1.15 14.22
C GLU A 121 -13.34 -0.24 14.46
N GLN A 122 -13.91 0.34 13.41
CA GLN A 122 -14.99 1.32 13.55
C GLN A 122 -16.35 0.67 13.84
N PHE A 123 -16.72 -0.37 13.11
CA PHE A 123 -18.07 -0.94 13.19
C PHE A 123 -18.17 -2.09 14.18
N LEU A 124 -17.17 -2.97 14.25
CA LEU A 124 -17.22 -4.15 15.12
C LEU A 124 -16.65 -3.86 16.51
N LEU A 125 -15.54 -3.13 16.58
CA LEU A 125 -14.82 -2.85 17.83
C LEU A 125 -15.14 -1.47 18.43
N LYS A 126 -15.98 -0.66 17.77
CA LYS A 126 -16.41 0.68 18.23
C LYS A 126 -15.24 1.61 18.63
N GLY A 127 -14.12 1.50 17.90
CA GLY A 127 -12.89 2.26 18.15
C GLY A 127 -11.88 1.59 19.07
N ALA A 128 -12.16 0.40 19.60
CA ALA A 128 -11.17 -0.39 20.32
C ALA A 128 -10.11 -0.98 19.36
N PRO A 129 -8.85 -1.09 19.80
CA PRO A 129 -7.76 -1.67 19.01
C PRO A 129 -8.01 -3.15 18.69
N LEU A 130 -7.62 -3.59 17.50
CA LEU A 130 -7.76 -4.98 17.06
C LEU A 130 -6.95 -5.93 17.96
N LEU A 131 -5.75 -5.49 18.36
CA LEU A 131 -4.86 -6.25 19.26
C LEU A 131 -4.92 -5.78 20.72
N GLY A 132 -6.04 -5.18 21.14
CA GLY A 132 -6.22 -4.67 22.51
C GLY A 132 -6.01 -5.70 23.61
N PHE A 133 -6.22 -6.98 23.31
CA PHE A 133 -6.02 -8.06 24.28
C PHE A 133 -4.56 -8.26 24.72
N LEU A 134 -3.58 -7.71 23.98
CA LEU A 134 -2.15 -7.81 24.32
C LEU A 134 -1.71 -6.81 25.41
N HIS A 135 -2.55 -5.84 25.75
CA HIS A 135 -2.25 -4.76 26.72
C HIS A 135 -3.05 -4.89 28.02
N HIS A 136 -3.53 -6.11 28.33
CA HIS A 136 -4.17 -6.45 29.62
C HIS A 136 -3.17 -6.99 30.65
#